data_AF-A0AAU6UGK6-F1
#
_entry.id   AF-A0AAU6UGK6-F1
#
_cell.length_a   1.000
_cell.length_b   1.000
_cell.length_c   1.000
_cell.angle_alpha   90.00
_cell.angle_beta   90.00
_cell.angle_gamma   90.00
#
_symmetry.space_group_name_H-M   'P 1'
#
loop_
_entity.id
_entity.type
_entity.pdbx_description
1 polymer ?
#
loop_
_entity_poly.entity_id
_entity_poly.type
_entity_poly.pdbx_seq_one_letter_code
_entity_poly.pdbx_strand_id
1 'polypeptide(L)'
;MLKRYLVPIMLAFGLLAPYSAMASTENRTQFAYFTLEPELTTNFHTRGNRLGYIQVRIDIMVANSADLPLIELHQPLIRDAVIEQLGKQTEDSIRSLAGRENLRKTLVEDLNNILLPETGRTLIADLLFTKYIYQ
;
A
#
# COMPACT_ATOMS: atom_id res chain seq x y z
N MET A 1 -53.75 -24.41 42.50
CA MET A 1 -53.57 -22.94 42.47
C MET A 1 -52.25 -22.48 41.82
N LEU A 2 -51.31 -23.39 41.53
CA LEU A 2 -49.99 -23.04 40.96
C LEU A 2 -49.99 -22.68 39.46
N LYS A 3 -50.97 -23.17 38.68
CA LYS A 3 -51.08 -22.92 37.23
C LYS A 3 -51.40 -21.45 36.86
N ARG A 4 -51.90 -20.64 37.79
CA ARG A 4 -52.32 -19.25 37.50
C ARG A 4 -51.15 -18.26 37.42
N TYR A 5 -49.99 -18.64 37.96
CA TYR A 5 -48.76 -17.84 37.92
C TYR A 5 -47.77 -18.28 36.83
N LEU A 6 -48.05 -19.39 36.14
CA LEU A 6 -47.17 -19.94 35.10
C LEU A 6 -47.15 -19.05 33.84
N VAL A 7 -48.29 -18.44 33.51
CA VAL A 7 -48.47 -17.57 32.34
C VAL A 7 -47.74 -16.22 32.49
N PRO A 8 -47.82 -15.48 33.62
CA PRO A 8 -47.08 -14.23 33.77
C PRO A 8 -45.56 -14.44 33.89
N ILE A 9 -45.10 -15.60 34.38
CA ILE A 9 -43.66 -15.93 34.45
C ILE A 9 -43.08 -16.20 33.05
N MET A 10 -43.83 -16.87 32.16
CA MET A 10 -43.42 -17.04 30.77
C MET A 10 -43.38 -15.71 29.99
N LEU A 11 -44.29 -14.78 30.29
CA LEU A 11 -44.33 -13.47 29.64
C LEU A 11 -43.16 -12.56 30.11
N ALA A 12 -42.75 -12.67 31.37
CA ALA A 12 -41.60 -11.94 31.91
C ALA A 12 -40.25 -12.44 31.36
N PHE A 13 -40.15 -13.72 30.99
CA PHE A 13 -38.92 -14.30 30.43
C PHE A 13 -38.68 -13.92 28.96
N GLY A 14 -39.72 -13.51 28.23
CA GLY A 14 -39.62 -13.05 26.83
C GLY A 14 -38.96 -11.68 26.66
N LEU A 15 -38.86 -10.88 27.72
CA LEU A 15 -38.23 -9.54 27.71
C LEU A 15 -36.72 -9.57 27.97
N LEU A 16 -36.15 -10.74 28.22
CA LEU A 16 -34.71 -11.00 28.33
C LEU A 16 -34.17 -11.70 27.07
N ALA A 17 -34.75 -11.40 25.90
CA ALA A 17 -34.12 -11.76 24.64
C ALA A 17 -32.75 -11.05 24.58
N PRO A 18 -31.63 -11.78 24.46
CA PRO A 18 -30.33 -11.15 24.31
C PRO A 18 -30.40 -10.30 23.05
N TYR A 19 -30.30 -8.98 23.21
CA TYR A 19 -30.04 -8.08 22.11
C TYR A 19 -28.69 -8.52 21.54
N SER A 20 -28.73 -9.23 20.41
CA SER A 20 -27.52 -9.53 19.63
C SER A 20 -26.87 -8.20 19.34
N ALA A 21 -25.78 -7.88 20.04
CA ALA A 21 -24.95 -6.74 19.72
C ALA A 21 -24.47 -6.99 18.29
N MET A 22 -25.02 -6.24 17.33
CA MET A 22 -24.46 -6.18 15.99
C MET A 22 -23.07 -5.58 16.17
N ALA A 23 -22.06 -6.45 16.23
CA ALA A 23 -20.69 -6.02 16.09
C ALA A 23 -20.60 -5.38 14.71
N SER A 24 -20.59 -4.05 14.66
CA SER A 24 -20.18 -3.33 13.47
C SER A 24 -18.76 -3.81 13.19
N THR A 25 -18.57 -4.60 12.14
CA THR A 25 -17.26 -4.85 11.58
C THR A 25 -16.75 -3.47 11.19
N GLU A 26 -16.00 -2.82 12.09
CA GLU A 26 -15.21 -1.66 11.71
C GLU A 26 -14.39 -2.13 10.52
N ASN A 27 -14.68 -1.55 9.36
CA ASN A 27 -13.96 -1.81 8.13
C ASN A 27 -12.57 -1.20 8.32
N ARG A 28 -11.74 -1.86 9.14
CA ARG A 28 -10.37 -1.46 9.39
C ARG A 28 -9.67 -1.59 8.07
N THR A 29 -9.25 -0.45 7.54
CA THR A 29 -8.45 -0.36 6.33
C THR A 29 -7.22 -1.22 6.56
N GLN A 30 -7.21 -2.40 5.96
CA GLN A 30 -6.12 -3.35 6.10
C GLN A 30 -5.12 -3.06 5.00
N PHE A 31 -3.89 -2.76 5.39
CA PHE A 31 -2.80 -2.62 4.44
C PHE A 31 -2.59 -3.91 3.67
N ALA A 32 -2.29 -3.77 2.40
CA ALA A 32 -1.85 -4.85 1.55
C ALA A 32 -0.51 -4.52 0.89
N TYR A 33 0.18 -5.53 0.39
CA TYR A 33 1.49 -5.38 -0.24
C TYR A 33 1.45 -5.99 -1.63
N PHE A 34 1.90 -5.22 -2.62
CA PHE A 34 2.04 -5.66 -4.00
C PHE A 34 3.50 -5.62 -4.41
N THR A 35 4.06 -6.77 -4.80
CA THR A 35 5.44 -6.87 -5.27
C THR A 35 5.52 -6.50 -6.74
N LEU A 36 6.41 -5.57 -7.07
CA LEU A 36 6.62 -5.11 -8.44
C LEU A 36 7.57 -6.06 -9.17
N GLU A 37 7.02 -7.12 -9.76
CA GLU A 37 7.80 -8.11 -10.52
C GLU A 37 7.78 -7.85 -12.04
N PRO A 38 8.89 -8.12 -12.76
CA PRO A 38 10.23 -8.46 -12.26
C PRO A 38 10.94 -7.24 -11.65
N GLU A 39 12.09 -7.47 -11.00
CA GLU A 39 12.95 -6.40 -10.48
C GLU A 39 13.26 -5.34 -11.55
N LEU A 40 13.39 -4.08 -11.11
CA LEU A 40 13.67 -2.96 -12.00
C LEU A 40 15.17 -2.72 -12.10
N THR A 41 15.67 -2.53 -13.32
CA THR A 41 17.07 -2.15 -13.57
C THR A 41 17.09 -0.91 -14.46
N THR A 42 17.82 0.12 -14.05
CA THR A 42 18.01 1.34 -14.85
C THR A 42 19.37 1.98 -14.55
N ASN A 43 19.70 3.01 -15.32
CA ASN A 43 20.92 3.79 -15.14
C ASN A 43 20.66 4.99 -14.22
N PHE A 44 21.70 5.56 -13.62
CA PHE A 44 21.63 6.85 -12.92
C PHE A 44 22.83 7.74 -13.29
N HIS A 45 22.75 9.03 -12.97
CA HIS A 45 23.80 10.00 -13.32
C HIS A 45 25.02 9.87 -12.40
N THR A 46 26.19 9.61 -12.99
CA THR A 46 27.48 9.66 -12.28
C THR A 46 28.24 10.93 -12.66
N ARG A 47 29.23 11.30 -11.84
CA ARG A 47 30.10 12.45 -12.11
C ARG A 47 31.13 12.21 -13.22
N GLY A 48 31.30 10.95 -13.65
CA GLY A 48 32.31 10.55 -14.62
C GLY A 48 31.72 10.15 -15.98
N ASN A 49 32.58 9.62 -16.85
CA ASN A 49 32.20 9.18 -18.20
C ASN A 49 31.56 7.77 -18.22
N ARG A 50 31.14 7.24 -17.06
CA ARG A 50 30.57 5.89 -16.91
C ARG A 50 29.12 5.98 -16.46
N LEU A 51 28.24 5.17 -17.03
CA LEU A 51 26.89 5.02 -16.51
C LEU A 51 26.93 4.15 -15.25
N GLY A 52 26.27 4.62 -14.19
CA GLY A 52 26.02 3.81 -13.00
C GLY A 52 24.73 3.03 -13.20
N TYR A 53 24.67 1.82 -12.66
CA TYR A 53 23.51 0.93 -12.78
C TYR A 53 22.89 0.69 -11.42
N ILE A 54 21.57 0.67 -11.35
CA ILE A 54 20.83 0.31 -10.15
C ILE A 54 19.80 -0.77 -10.46
N GLN A 55 19.76 -1.80 -9.62
CA GLN A 55 18.75 -2.84 -9.60
C GLN A 55 17.98 -2.79 -8.27
N VAL A 56 16.66 -2.61 -8.35
CA VAL A 56 15.78 -2.56 -7.18
C VAL A 56 14.65 -3.58 -7.27
N ARG A 57 14.29 -4.12 -6.10
CA ARG A 57 13.01 -4.79 -5.87
C ARG A 57 12.15 -3.89 -5.00
N ILE A 58 10.91 -3.69 -5.42
CA ILE A 58 9.98 -2.75 -4.80
C ILE A 58 8.71 -3.49 -4.40
N ASP A 59 8.27 -3.26 -3.17
CA ASP A 59 6.98 -3.68 -2.66
C ASP A 59 6.15 -2.44 -2.34
N ILE A 60 4.95 -2.35 -2.91
CA ILE A 60 4.05 -1.20 -2.75
C ILE A 60 3.08 -1.52 -1.63
N MET A 61 3.08 -0.69 -0.59
CA MET A 61 2.11 -0.76 0.50
C MET A 61 0.86 0.01 0.11
N VAL A 62 -0.24 -0.72 -0.05
CA VAL A 62 -1.54 -0.18 -0.47
C VAL A 62 -2.38 0.09 0.77
N ALA A 63 -2.98 1.28 0.86
CA ALA A 63 -3.74 1.72 2.03
C ALA A 63 -4.94 0.81 2.34
N ASN A 64 -5.54 0.24 1.29
CA ASN A 64 -6.69 -0.65 1.39
C ASN A 64 -6.47 -1.90 0.52
N SER A 65 -6.60 -3.09 1.10
CA SER A 65 -6.50 -4.36 0.38
C SER A 65 -7.47 -4.49 -0.80
N ALA A 66 -8.61 -3.81 -0.76
CA ALA A 66 -9.57 -3.77 -1.88
C ALA A 66 -9.02 -3.07 -3.14
N ASP A 67 -7.96 -2.26 -2.99
CA ASP A 67 -7.36 -1.47 -4.07
C ASP A 67 -6.19 -2.19 -4.76
N LEU A 68 -5.79 -3.38 -4.30
CA LEU A 68 -4.74 -4.19 -4.93
C LEU A 68 -4.95 -4.40 -6.44
N PRO A 69 -6.17 -4.72 -6.93
CA PRO A 69 -6.38 -4.93 -8.38
C PRO A 69 -6.13 -3.67 -9.22
N LEU A 70 -6.30 -2.47 -8.64
CA LEU A 70 -5.98 -1.22 -9.34
C LEU A 70 -4.47 -1.04 -9.48
N ILE A 71 -3.70 -1.37 -8.43
CA ILE A 71 -2.23 -1.34 -8.49
C ILE A 71 -1.72 -2.34 -9.54
N GLU A 72 -2.28 -3.54 -9.58
CA GLU A 72 -1.94 -4.55 -10.58
C GLU A 72 -2.28 -4.09 -12.01
N LEU A 73 -3.47 -3.51 -12.22
CA LEU A 73 -3.89 -2.99 -13.51
C LEU A 73 -2.96 -1.88 -14.03
N HIS A 74 -2.57 -0.95 -13.15
CA HIS A 74 -1.71 0.18 -13.50
C HIS A 74 -0.21 -0.10 -13.30
N GLN A 75 0.17 -1.37 -13.12
CA GLN A 75 1.56 -1.76 -12.94
C GLN A 75 2.50 -1.20 -14.03
N PRO A 76 2.17 -1.19 -15.33
CA PRO A 76 3.06 -0.63 -16.35
C PRO A 76 3.38 0.85 -16.12
N LEU A 77 2.38 1.65 -15.74
CA LEU A 77 2.53 3.08 -15.47
C LEU A 77 3.40 3.32 -14.23
N ILE A 78 3.18 2.53 -13.18
CA ILE A 78 3.99 2.57 -11.95
C ILE A 78 5.45 2.23 -12.26
N ARG A 79 5.71 1.20 -13.07
CA ARG A 79 7.07 0.80 -13.46
C ARG A 79 7.79 1.91 -14.23
N ASP A 80 7.11 2.51 -15.20
CA ASP A 80 7.67 3.60 -16.01
C ASP A 80 8.09 4.79 -15.13
N ALA A 81 7.20 5.25 -14.27
CA ALA A 81 7.46 6.35 -13.34
C ALA A 81 8.65 6.06 -12.42
N VAL A 82 8.75 4.83 -11.88
CA VAL A 82 9.89 4.43 -11.04
C VAL A 82 11.20 4.44 -11.82
N ILE A 83 11.22 3.87 -13.03
CA ILE A 83 12.42 3.85 -13.89
C ILE A 83 12.89 5.26 -14.19
N GLU A 84 11.96 6.17 -14.51
CA GLU A 84 12.26 7.57 -14.79
C GLU A 84 12.84 8.27 -13.55
N GLN A 85 12.22 8.10 -12.39
CA GLN A 85 12.67 8.73 -11.14
C GLN A 85 14.04 8.24 -10.68
N LEU A 86 14.31 6.94 -10.82
CA LEU A 86 15.64 6.37 -10.59
C LEU A 86 16.67 6.91 -11.58
N GLY A 87 16.28 7.06 -12.85
CA GLY A 87 17.09 7.63 -13.93
C GLY A 87 17.65 9.02 -13.64
N LYS A 88 16.83 9.85 -12.99
CA LYS A 88 17.16 11.24 -12.64
C LYS A 88 18.09 11.37 -11.43
N GLN A 89 18.31 10.31 -10.66
CA GLN A 89 19.11 10.39 -9.45
C GLN A 89 20.60 10.55 -9.75
N THR A 90 21.29 11.21 -8.82
CA THR A 90 22.75 11.30 -8.83
C THR A 90 23.36 10.14 -8.03
N GLU A 91 24.62 9.82 -8.32
CA GLU A 91 25.39 8.81 -7.59
C GLU A 91 25.38 9.02 -6.06
N ASP A 92 25.54 10.26 -5.60
CA ASP A 92 25.53 10.59 -4.17
C ASP A 92 24.16 10.32 -3.52
N SER A 93 23.05 10.60 -4.24
CA SER A 93 21.70 10.29 -3.78
C SER A 93 21.46 8.78 -3.70
N ILE A 94 21.89 8.02 -4.71
CA ILE A 94 21.71 6.56 -4.74
C ILE A 94 22.50 5.86 -3.63
N ARG A 95 23.72 6.32 -3.35
CA ARG A 95 24.62 5.67 -2.38
C ARG A 95 24.34 6.06 -0.93
N SER A 96 23.72 7.21 -0.69
CA SER A 96 23.45 7.70 0.66
C SER A 96 22.14 7.17 1.24
N LEU A 97 22.13 6.89 2.54
CA LEU A 97 20.91 6.47 3.25
C LEU A 97 19.82 7.55 3.19
N ALA A 98 20.22 8.81 3.36
CA ALA A 98 19.30 9.94 3.28
C ALA A 98 18.73 10.11 1.86
N GLY A 99 19.56 9.95 0.82
CA GLY A 99 19.10 10.01 -0.57
C GLY A 99 18.13 8.88 -0.91
N ARG A 100 18.38 7.64 -0.45
CA ARG A 100 17.45 6.52 -0.60
C ARG A 100 16.10 6.77 0.08
N GLU A 101 16.11 7.35 1.28
CA GLU A 101 14.88 7.68 2.00
C GLU A 101 14.10 8.81 1.33
N ASN A 102 14.80 9.84 0.83
CA ASN A 102 14.16 10.91 0.06
C ASN A 102 13.56 10.38 -1.24
N LEU A 103 14.30 9.54 -1.98
CA LEU A 103 13.82 8.88 -3.19
C LEU A 103 12.56 8.05 -2.92
N ARG A 104 12.51 7.31 -1.81
CA ARG A 104 11.33 6.55 -1.41
C ARG A 104 10.10 7.46 -1.25
N LYS A 105 10.25 8.58 -0.52
CA LYS A 105 9.16 9.55 -0.31
C LYS A 105 8.71 10.18 -1.62
N THR A 106 9.65 10.64 -2.44
CA THR A 106 9.36 11.22 -3.76
C THR A 106 8.62 10.23 -4.64
N LEU A 107 9.02 8.96 -4.67
CA LEU A 107 8.30 7.93 -5.43
C LEU A 107 6.86 7.74 -4.94
N VAL A 108 6.62 7.70 -3.62
CA VAL A 108 5.26 7.57 -3.08
C VAL A 108 4.38 8.75 -3.50
N GLU A 109 4.91 9.97 -3.43
CA GLU A 109 4.20 11.18 -3.86
C GLU A 109 3.93 11.16 -5.37
N ASP A 110 4.96 10.92 -6.18
CA ASP A 110 4.87 10.91 -7.65
C ASP A 110 3.90 9.84 -8.15
N LEU A 111 3.98 8.62 -7.60
CA LEU A 111 3.10 7.53 -8.01
C LEU A 111 1.64 7.82 -7.63
N ASN A 112 1.38 8.39 -6.46
CA ASN A 112 0.01 8.80 -6.11
C ASN A 112 -0.49 9.92 -7.04
N ASN A 113 0.35 10.90 -7.38
CA ASN A 113 0.00 11.98 -8.30
C ASN A 113 -0.34 11.44 -9.70
N ILE A 114 0.41 10.47 -10.19
CA ILE A 114 0.21 9.84 -11.50
C ILE A 114 -1.04 8.93 -11.50
N LEU A 115 -1.31 8.22 -10.40
CA LEU A 115 -2.47 7.32 -10.30
C LEU A 115 -3.77 8.03 -9.97
N LEU A 116 -3.72 9.23 -9.37
CA LEU A 116 -4.91 10.00 -9.00
C LEU A 116 -5.88 10.25 -10.17
N PRO A 117 -5.45 10.71 -11.37
CA PRO A 117 -6.36 10.90 -12.50
C PRO A 117 -6.98 9.59 -13.00
N GLU A 118 -6.26 8.47 -12.88
CA GLU A 118 -6.72 7.15 -13.37
C GLU A 118 -7.70 6.48 -12.40
N THR A 119 -7.51 6.69 -11.10
CA THR A 119 -8.19 5.91 -10.04
C THR A 119 -9.13 6.76 -9.18
N GLY A 120 -9.03 8.09 -9.27
CA GLY A 120 -9.81 9.07 -8.52
C GLY A 120 -9.43 9.22 -7.04
N ARG A 121 -8.41 8.49 -6.54
CA ARG A 121 -7.95 8.54 -5.15
C ARG A 121 -6.48 8.14 -5.01
N THR A 122 -5.86 8.47 -3.90
CA THR A 122 -4.50 8.01 -3.56
C THR A 122 -4.55 6.59 -3.03
N LEU A 123 -3.79 5.68 -3.62
CA LEU A 123 -3.80 4.24 -3.30
C LEU A 123 -2.59 3.81 -2.46
N ILE A 124 -1.44 4.45 -2.69
CA ILE A 124 -0.16 4.02 -2.15
C ILE A 124 0.05 4.71 -0.80
N ALA A 125 0.10 3.91 0.26
CA ALA A 125 0.44 4.37 1.59
C ALA A 125 1.96 4.51 1.77
N ASP A 126 2.73 3.55 1.24
CA ASP A 126 4.18 3.55 1.30
C ASP A 126 4.80 2.66 0.20
N LEU A 127 6.12 2.70 0.07
CA LEU A 127 6.93 1.93 -0.85
C LEU A 127 8.15 1.37 -0.11
N LEU A 128 8.42 0.08 -0.27
CA LEU A 128 9.55 -0.61 0.36
C LEU A 128 10.55 -1.05 -0.70
N PHE A 129 11.82 -0.66 -0.51
CA PHE A 129 12.93 -1.22 -1.27
C PHE A 129 13.43 -2.50 -0.58
N THR A 130 13.00 -3.67 -1.05
CA THR A 130 13.40 -4.98 -0.49
C THR A 130 14.69 -5.54 -1.12
N LYS A 131 15.11 -4.99 -2.26
CA LYS A 131 16.46 -5.14 -2.82
C LYS A 131 16.91 -3.80 -3.38
N TYR A 132 18.17 -3.44 -3.15
CA TYR A 132 18.74 -2.19 -3.62
C TYR A 132 20.25 -2.39 -3.86
N ILE A 133 20.61 -2.68 -5.11
CA ILE A 133 21.99 -2.96 -5.52
C ILE A 133 22.38 -1.94 -6.58
N TYR A 134 23.57 -1.35 -6.46
CA TYR A 134 24.12 -0.42 -7.44
C TYR A 134 25.54 -0.84 -7.85
N GLN A 135 25.94 -0.47 -9.07
CA GLN A 135 27.27 -0.71 -9.65
C GLN A 135 27.80 0.55 -10.34
#